data_AF-A0A416I149-F1
#
_entry.id   AF-A0A416I149-F1
#
_cell.length_a   1.000
_cell.length_b   1.000
_cell.length_c   1.000
_cell.angle_alpha   90.00
_cell.angle_beta   90.00
_cell.angle_gamma   90.00
#
_symmetry.space_group_name_H-M   'P 1'
#
loop_
_entity.id
_entity.type
_entity.pdbx_description
1 polymer ?
#
loop_
_entity_poly.entity_id
_entity_poly.type
_entity_poly.pdbx_seq_one_letter_code
_entity_poly.pdbx_strand_id
1 'polypeptide(L)'
;MFKQYDQQVFKGFLILVLIFIGTGVFILIKKQKIKPVSIIQNSIPIIPACIYFIGISKASPFVTIRYISPVAAIFFAAIIIWGIKLIRHMNLKQCLLKPTYIIICLLFTLITVDFGTIPIKDDFFTEKKDIMNELAEKTDYCVYITGDEYNWKMWEDYIYYPQFKGLFFIDGNKQAPITDKILLKQKAATIFIDTALNKDDMVKYLSKYLPFKSYDIMYTTPYTYIIWAH
;
A
#
# COMPACT_ATOMS: atom_id res chain seq x y z
N MET A 1 -2.20 12.06 -5.27
CA MET A 1 -1.31 10.96 -5.72
C MET A 1 0.08 11.43 -6.13
N PHE A 2 0.22 12.44 -7.00
CA PHE A 2 1.54 12.89 -7.47
C PHE A 2 2.54 13.25 -6.36
N LYS A 3 2.12 14.06 -5.37
CA LYS A 3 2.97 14.42 -4.23
C LYS A 3 3.46 13.19 -3.45
N GLN A 4 2.59 12.21 -3.23
CA GLN A 4 2.94 10.98 -2.51
C GLN A 4 3.88 10.09 -3.33
N TYR A 5 3.65 10.00 -4.64
CA TYR A 5 4.56 9.31 -5.56
C TYR A 5 5.97 9.92 -5.53
N ASP A 6 6.04 11.25 -5.64
CA ASP A 6 7.30 11.99 -5.58
C ASP A 6 8.01 11.77 -4.24
N GLN A 7 7.30 11.88 -3.12
CA GLN A 7 7.87 11.69 -1.80
C GLN A 7 8.39 10.26 -1.55
N GLN A 8 7.64 9.23 -1.91
CA GLN A 8 8.01 7.85 -1.58
C GLN A 8 8.95 7.21 -2.61
N VAL A 9 8.91 7.61 -3.89
CA VAL A 9 9.73 7.00 -4.95
C VAL A 9 10.94 7.86 -5.33
N PHE A 10 10.81 9.19 -5.25
CA PHE A 10 11.87 10.13 -5.66
C PHE A 10 12.33 11.03 -4.51
N LYS A 11 11.92 10.78 -3.26
CA LYS A 11 12.27 11.59 -2.08
C LYS A 11 11.98 13.10 -2.25
N GLY A 12 10.98 13.46 -3.06
CA GLY A 12 10.63 14.86 -3.36
C GLY A 12 11.44 15.51 -4.49
N PHE A 13 12.31 14.74 -5.18
CA PHE A 13 13.15 15.26 -6.26
C PHE A 13 12.55 15.08 -7.66
N LEU A 14 11.37 14.46 -7.83
CA LEU A 14 10.80 14.18 -9.15
C LEU A 14 10.59 15.46 -9.96
N ILE A 15 10.06 16.52 -9.33
CA ILE A 15 9.84 17.81 -10.00
C ILE A 15 11.16 18.38 -10.51
N LEU A 16 12.23 18.31 -9.69
CA LEU A 16 13.56 18.80 -10.06
C LEU A 16 14.15 18.00 -11.23
N VAL A 17 14.02 16.67 -11.21
CA VAL A 17 14.45 15.79 -12.31
C VAL A 17 13.70 16.12 -13.60
N LEU A 18 12.38 16.29 -13.54
CA LEU A 18 11.56 16.65 -14.70
C LEU A 18 11.92 18.04 -15.26
N ILE A 19 12.16 19.03 -14.40
CA ILE A 19 12.63 20.36 -14.81
C ILE A 19 13.99 20.26 -15.49
N PHE A 20 14.94 19.53 -14.92
CA PHE A 20 16.27 19.37 -15.50
C PHE A 20 16.20 18.73 -16.90
N ILE A 21 15.44 17.63 -17.02
CA ILE A 21 15.24 16.96 -18.31
C ILE A 21 14.53 17.87 -19.30
N GLY A 22 13.42 18.50 -18.90
CA GLY A 22 12.63 19.38 -19.75
C GLY A 22 13.46 20.56 -20.28
N THR A 23 14.25 21.18 -19.41
CA THR A 23 15.13 22.30 -19.79
C THR A 23 16.25 21.84 -20.71
N GLY A 24 16.88 20.69 -20.42
CA GLY A 24 17.89 20.09 -21.29
C GLY A 24 17.35 19.79 -22.69
N VAL A 25 16.16 19.19 -22.77
CA VAL A 25 15.51 18.89 -24.05
C VAL A 25 15.17 20.17 -24.80
N PHE A 26 14.62 21.19 -24.13
CA PHE A 26 14.33 22.49 -24.72
C PHE A 26 15.59 23.15 -25.33
N ILE A 27 16.72 23.11 -24.62
CA ILE A 27 18.00 23.63 -25.14
C ILE A 27 18.44 22.87 -26.39
N LEU A 28 18.28 21.54 -26.42
CA LEU A 28 18.64 20.72 -27.58
C LEU A 28 17.74 21.00 -28.80
N ILE A 29 16.46 21.29 -28.59
CA ILE A 29 15.56 21.76 -29.64
C ILE A 29 16.03 23.11 -30.17
N LYS A 30 16.29 24.08 -29.29
CA LYS A 30 16.73 25.43 -29.68
C LYS A 30 18.05 25.39 -30.47
N LYS A 31 18.96 24.48 -30.10
CA LYS A 31 20.22 24.23 -30.81
C LYS A 31 20.08 23.33 -32.04
N GLN A 32 18.85 22.96 -32.43
CA GLN A 32 18.54 22.06 -33.55
C GLN A 32 19.28 20.70 -33.49
N LYS A 33 19.74 20.29 -32.30
CA LYS A 33 20.42 19.00 -32.08
C LYS A 33 19.45 17.82 -32.07
N ILE A 34 18.16 18.06 -31.82
CA ILE A 34 17.09 17.07 -31.84
C ILE A 34 15.94 17.58 -32.71
N LYS A 35 15.44 16.72 -33.60
CA LYS A 35 14.23 17.01 -34.40
C LYS A 35 12.96 16.82 -33.55
N PRO A 36 11.95 17.70 -33.67
CA PRO A 36 10.68 17.57 -32.92
C PRO A 36 9.99 16.21 -33.09
N VAL A 37 10.06 15.62 -34.29
CA VAL A 37 9.49 14.29 -34.59
C VAL A 37 10.08 13.19 -33.70
N SER A 38 11.38 13.27 -33.40
CA SER A 38 12.04 12.32 -32.50
C SER A 38 11.53 12.45 -31.06
N ILE A 39 11.10 13.63 -30.64
CA ILE A 39 10.53 13.85 -29.31
C ILE A 39 9.19 13.14 -29.20
N ILE A 40 8.34 13.33 -30.20
CA ILE A 40 7.03 12.68 -30.27
C ILE A 40 7.18 11.16 -30.20
N GLN A 41 8.06 10.58 -31.03
CA GLN A 41 8.30 9.14 -31.04
C GLN A 41 8.76 8.57 -29.69
N ASN A 42 9.65 9.28 -28.99
CA ASN A 42 10.16 8.83 -27.68
C ASN A 42 9.18 9.11 -26.52
N SER A 43 8.15 9.94 -26.72
CA SER A 43 7.17 10.29 -25.70
C SER A 43 5.84 9.53 -25.84
N ILE A 44 5.53 8.95 -27.01
CA ILE A 44 4.31 8.17 -27.25
C ILE A 44 4.08 7.08 -26.18
N PRO A 45 5.08 6.28 -25.77
CA PRO A 45 4.87 5.22 -24.77
C PRO A 45 4.48 5.74 -23.38
N ILE A 46 4.73 7.02 -23.10
CA ILE A 46 4.43 7.66 -21.80
C ILE A 46 2.96 8.11 -21.75
N ILE A 47 2.33 8.34 -22.90
CA ILE A 47 0.96 8.89 -22.97
C ILE A 47 -0.06 7.98 -22.27
N PRO A 48 -0.11 6.65 -22.52
CA PRO A 48 -1.02 5.76 -21.78
C PRO A 48 -0.77 5.77 -20.27
N ALA A 49 0.49 5.87 -19.84
CA ALA A 49 0.86 5.95 -18.43
C ALA A 49 0.35 7.25 -17.78
N CYS A 50 0.45 8.38 -18.48
CA CYS A 50 -0.11 9.65 -18.03
C CYS A 50 -1.65 9.59 -17.94
N ILE A 51 -2.32 9.02 -18.95
CA ILE A 51 -3.78 8.88 -18.96
C ILE A 51 -4.23 8.01 -17.79
N TYR A 52 -3.61 6.85 -17.60
CA TYR A 52 -3.89 5.96 -16.47
C TYR A 52 -3.66 6.67 -15.14
N PHE A 53 -2.53 7.35 -14.96
CA PHE A 53 -2.20 8.07 -13.75
C PHE A 53 -3.25 9.15 -13.42
N ILE A 54 -3.68 9.93 -14.41
CA ILE A 54 -4.71 10.96 -14.26
C ILE A 54 -6.07 10.33 -13.93
N GLY A 55 -6.45 9.27 -14.65
CA GLY A 55 -7.72 8.56 -14.44
C GLY A 55 -7.82 8.00 -13.03
N ILE A 56 -6.82 7.25 -12.59
CA ILE A 56 -6.74 6.68 -11.24
C ILE A 56 -6.64 7.77 -10.17
N SER A 57 -5.88 8.85 -10.43
CA SER A 57 -5.78 9.97 -9.49
C SER A 57 -7.12 10.66 -9.22
N LYS A 58 -8.07 10.60 -10.16
CA LYS A 58 -9.42 11.15 -10.01
C LYS A 58 -10.45 10.14 -9.54
N ALA A 59 -10.35 8.88 -9.98
CA ALA A 59 -11.35 7.86 -9.72
C ALA A 59 -11.14 7.11 -8.40
N SER A 60 -9.91 7.08 -7.87
CA SER A 60 -9.61 6.28 -6.67
C SER A 60 -10.10 6.98 -5.39
N PRO A 61 -10.80 6.26 -4.50
CA PRO A 61 -11.19 6.77 -3.18
C PRO A 61 -9.99 6.90 -2.23
N PHE A 62 -8.88 6.20 -2.50
CA PHE A 62 -7.69 6.22 -1.66
C PHE A 62 -6.45 6.68 -2.43
N VAL A 63 -5.57 7.42 -1.76
CA VAL A 63 -4.29 7.87 -2.31
C VAL A 63 -3.21 6.88 -1.84
N THR A 64 -2.93 5.88 -2.68
CA THR A 64 -1.93 4.85 -2.37
C THR A 64 -1.01 4.62 -3.57
N ILE A 65 0.24 4.24 -3.30
CA ILE A 65 1.23 3.99 -4.36
C ILE A 65 0.92 2.72 -5.15
N ARG A 66 0.20 1.78 -4.55
CA ARG A 66 -0.23 0.54 -5.21
C ARG A 66 -0.96 0.81 -6.52
N TYR A 67 -1.79 1.86 -6.57
CA TYR A 67 -2.56 2.22 -7.75
C TYR A 67 -1.73 2.87 -8.86
N ILE A 68 -0.51 3.32 -8.58
CA ILE A 68 0.38 3.97 -9.56
C ILE A 68 1.62 3.14 -9.88
N SER A 69 1.85 2.04 -9.14
CA SER A 69 2.92 1.07 -9.40
C SER A 69 2.99 0.59 -10.85
N PRO A 70 1.87 0.32 -11.57
CA PRO A 70 1.94 -0.13 -12.97
C PRO A 70 2.56 0.89 -13.93
N VAL A 71 2.46 2.19 -13.62
CA VAL A 71 3.00 3.28 -14.46
C VAL A 71 4.33 3.82 -13.97
N ALA A 72 4.73 3.48 -12.74
CA ALA A 72 6.00 3.91 -12.16
C ALA A 72 7.21 3.49 -13.01
N ALA A 73 7.23 2.23 -13.47
CA ALA A 73 8.29 1.70 -14.34
C ALA A 73 8.38 2.45 -15.68
N ILE A 74 7.25 2.89 -16.23
CA ILE A 74 7.20 3.64 -17.50
C ILE A 74 7.79 5.04 -17.31
N PHE A 75 7.43 5.73 -16.22
CA PHE A 75 8.04 7.02 -15.88
C PHE A 75 9.54 6.90 -15.62
N PHE A 76 9.95 5.83 -14.94
CA PHE A 76 11.36 5.55 -14.69
C PHE A 76 12.15 5.33 -15.99
N ALA A 77 11.63 4.49 -16.90
CA ALA A 77 12.24 4.27 -18.22
C ALA A 77 12.33 5.57 -19.04
N ALA A 78 11.30 6.40 -19.00
CA ALA A 78 11.29 7.69 -19.68
C ALA A 78 12.42 8.61 -19.18
N ILE A 79 12.59 8.73 -17.86
CA ILE A 79 13.65 9.55 -17.26
C ILE A 79 15.04 9.07 -17.73
N ILE A 80 15.28 7.76 -17.76
CA ILE A 80 16.55 7.18 -18.20
C ILE A 80 16.80 7.46 -19.69
N ILE A 81 15.81 7.18 -20.55
CA ILE A 81 15.95 7.38 -22.01
C ILE A 81 16.30 8.83 -22.31
N TRP A 82 15.59 9.77 -21.70
CA TRP A 82 15.84 11.20 -21.88
C TRP A 82 17.18 11.63 -21.27
N GLY A 83 17.54 11.12 -20.10
CA GLY A 83 18.85 11.35 -19.48
C GLY A 83 20.01 10.91 -20.38
N ILE A 84 19.95 9.70 -20.94
CA ILE A 84 20.97 9.20 -21.88
C ILE A 84 21.06 10.10 -23.12
N LYS A 85 19.93 10.52 -23.66
CA LYS A 85 19.89 11.40 -24.84
C LYS A 85 20.55 12.75 -24.55
N LEU A 86 20.31 13.32 -23.37
CA LEU A 86 20.98 14.54 -22.94
C LEU A 86 22.49 14.37 -22.87
N ILE A 87 22.99 13.32 -22.20
CA ILE A 87 24.42 13.05 -22.04
C ILE A 87 25.10 12.88 -23.41
N ARG A 88 24.50 12.16 -24.35
CA ARG A 88 25.06 11.97 -25.70
C ARG A 88 25.22 13.26 -26.48
N HIS A 89 24.40 14.28 -26.19
CA HIS A 89 24.48 15.59 -26.85
C HIS A 89 25.28 16.63 -26.06
N MET A 90 25.71 16.30 -24.84
CA MET A 90 26.80 17.02 -24.17
C MET A 90 28.08 16.64 -24.90
N ASN A 91 28.82 17.63 -25.41
CA ASN A 91 30.07 17.43 -26.16
C ASN A 91 31.20 16.97 -25.21
N LEU A 92 31.00 15.88 -24.47
CA LEU A 92 31.93 15.30 -23.53
C LEU A 92 33.00 14.53 -24.29
N LYS A 93 34.24 14.58 -23.79
CA LYS A 93 35.31 13.71 -24.29
C LYS A 93 34.92 12.25 -24.06
N GLN A 94 35.28 11.36 -24.99
CA GLN A 94 34.90 9.95 -24.92
C GLN A 94 35.42 9.24 -23.67
N CYS A 95 36.57 9.67 -23.13
CA CYS A 95 37.11 9.20 -21.85
C CYS A 95 36.24 9.57 -20.64
N LEU A 96 35.43 10.63 -20.72
CA LEU A 96 34.54 11.09 -19.66
C LEU A 96 33.13 10.51 -19.78
N LEU A 97 32.74 9.98 -20.94
CA LEU A 97 31.39 9.50 -21.19
C LEU A 97 31.00 8.34 -20.25
N LYS A 98 31.89 7.34 -20.08
CA LYS A 98 31.67 6.19 -19.18
C LYS A 98 31.58 6.64 -17.70
N PRO A 99 32.54 7.43 -17.16
CA PRO A 99 32.41 8.00 -15.82
C PRO A 99 31.10 8.76 -15.60
N THR A 100 30.66 9.57 -16.57
CA THR A 100 29.41 10.33 -16.47
C THR A 100 28.19 9.43 -16.32
N TYR A 101 28.09 8.33 -17.08
CA TYR A 101 27.00 7.36 -16.90
C TYR A 101 27.02 6.74 -15.50
N ILE A 102 28.20 6.35 -15.00
CA ILE A 102 28.35 5.74 -13.67
C ILE A 102 27.91 6.71 -12.57
N ILE A 103 28.36 7.97 -12.63
CA ILE A 103 28.01 9.00 -11.66
C ILE A 103 26.51 9.26 -11.67
N ILE A 104 25.90 9.38 -12.84
CA ILE A 104 24.46 9.62 -12.95
C ILE A 104 23.66 8.42 -12.43
N CYS A 105 24.09 7.19 -12.74
CA CYS A 105 23.48 6.00 -12.18
C CYS A 105 23.56 6.00 -10.65
N LEU A 106 24.73 6.30 -10.06
CA LEU A 106 24.90 6.39 -8.60
C LEU A 106 24.02 7.47 -7.97
N LEU A 107 24.00 8.68 -8.54
CA LEU A 107 23.14 9.76 -8.06
C LEU A 107 21.66 9.39 -8.15
N PHE A 108 21.26 8.73 -9.24
CA PHE A 108 19.88 8.29 -9.41
C PHE A 108 19.51 7.20 -8.43
N THR A 109 20.38 6.21 -8.20
CA THR A 109 20.22 5.20 -7.15
C THR A 109 20.06 5.85 -5.78
N LEU A 110 20.83 6.89 -5.45
CA LEU A 110 20.68 7.62 -4.18
C LEU A 110 19.30 8.29 -4.02
N ILE A 111 18.71 8.75 -5.12
CA ILE A 111 17.39 9.39 -5.14
C ILE A 111 16.27 8.34 -5.05
N THR A 112 16.42 7.18 -5.69
CA THR A 112 15.33 6.21 -5.87
C THR A 112 15.39 5.00 -4.94
N VAL A 113 16.57 4.63 -4.45
CA VAL A 113 16.72 3.58 -3.44
C VAL A 113 16.53 4.22 -2.09
N ASP A 114 15.59 3.69 -1.31
CA ASP A 114 15.47 4.05 0.08
C ASP A 114 16.58 3.35 0.88
N PHE A 115 17.46 4.15 1.49
CA PHE A 115 18.57 3.66 2.31
C PHE A 115 18.28 3.79 3.80
N GLY A 116 17.17 4.45 4.17
CA GLY A 116 16.98 4.98 5.53
C GLY A 116 15.68 4.57 6.19
N THR A 117 14.70 4.06 5.44
CA THR A 117 13.56 3.43 6.09
C THR A 117 13.87 1.95 6.29
N ILE A 118 13.90 1.52 7.55
CA ILE A 118 13.42 0.17 7.88
C ILE A 118 12.17 0.02 7.01
N PRO A 119 12.03 -1.04 6.19
CA PRO A 119 10.82 -1.21 5.41
C PRO A 119 9.69 -0.87 6.36
N ILE A 120 8.71 -0.13 5.89
CA ILE A 120 7.44 -0.12 6.59
C ILE A 120 6.95 -1.59 6.46
N LYS A 121 7.54 -2.52 7.25
CA LYS A 121 6.77 -3.25 8.23
C LYS A 121 5.94 -2.13 8.79
N ASP A 122 4.73 -1.96 8.25
CA ASP A 122 3.75 -1.23 9.02
C ASP A 122 3.93 -1.86 10.40
N ASP A 123 4.39 -1.11 11.41
CA ASP A 123 4.69 -1.71 12.73
C ASP A 123 3.48 -2.58 13.12
N PHE A 124 2.31 -2.12 12.67
CA PHE A 124 1.10 -2.85 12.46
C PHE A 124 1.18 -4.35 12.09
N PHE A 125 1.89 -4.80 11.04
CA PHE A 125 1.94 -6.22 10.67
C PHE A 125 2.76 -7.07 11.65
N THR A 126 3.86 -6.53 12.19
CA THR A 126 4.67 -7.28 13.17
C THR A 126 3.96 -7.26 14.53
N GLU A 127 3.45 -6.12 14.97
CA GLU A 127 2.65 -5.95 16.18
C GLU A 127 1.37 -6.78 16.13
N LYS A 128 0.61 -6.75 15.02
CA LYS A 128 -0.58 -7.58 14.82
C LYS A 128 -0.23 -9.05 14.89
N LYS A 129 0.86 -9.49 14.25
CA LYS A 129 1.30 -10.88 14.33
C LYS A 129 1.59 -11.29 15.78
N ASP A 130 2.29 -10.44 16.53
CA ASP A 130 2.66 -10.73 17.92
C ASP A 130 1.41 -10.77 18.81
N ILE A 131 0.49 -9.83 18.66
CA ILE A 131 -0.82 -9.82 19.33
C ILE A 131 -1.63 -11.06 18.96
N MET A 132 -1.63 -11.45 17.68
CA MET A 132 -2.37 -12.63 17.24
C MET A 132 -1.80 -13.92 17.82
N ASN A 133 -0.47 -14.05 17.92
CA ASN A 133 0.16 -15.18 18.58
C ASN A 133 -0.19 -15.21 20.07
N GLU A 134 -0.14 -14.06 20.76
CA GLU A 134 -0.53 -13.95 22.17
C GLU A 134 -1.99 -14.35 22.38
N LEU A 135 -2.89 -13.92 21.49
CA LEU A 135 -4.31 -14.27 21.57
C LEU A 135 -4.58 -15.74 21.27
N ALA A 136 -3.84 -16.33 20.32
CA ALA A 136 -3.92 -17.76 20.01
C ALA A 136 -3.39 -18.65 21.15
N GLU A 137 -2.48 -18.15 21.99
CA GLU A 137 -2.07 -18.83 23.22
C GLU A 137 -3.14 -18.77 24.32
N LYS A 138 -3.97 -17.72 24.32
CA LYS A 138 -5.00 -17.49 25.35
C LYS A 138 -6.34 -18.17 25.06
N THR A 139 -6.68 -18.42 23.80
CA THR A 139 -7.91 -19.13 23.41
C THR A 139 -7.71 -20.00 22.19
N ASP A 140 -8.47 -21.10 22.18
CA ASP A 140 -8.54 -22.01 21.05
C ASP A 140 -9.48 -21.51 19.94
N TYR A 141 -10.30 -20.48 20.17
CA TYR A 141 -11.38 -20.11 19.25
C TYR A 141 -11.43 -18.63 18.95
N CYS A 142 -11.75 -18.31 17.70
CA CYS A 142 -12.01 -16.96 17.26
C CYS A 142 -13.40 -16.79 16.64
N VAL A 143 -13.90 -15.56 16.65
CA VAL A 143 -15.21 -15.16 16.13
C VAL A 143 -15.00 -14.00 15.16
N TYR A 144 -15.50 -14.12 13.93
CA TYR A 144 -15.52 -13.03 12.97
C TYR A 144 -16.95 -12.50 12.79
N ILE A 145 -17.13 -11.20 12.96
CA ILE A 145 -18.40 -10.49 12.86
C ILE A 145 -18.34 -9.54 11.68
N THR A 146 -19.19 -9.80 10.69
CA THR A 146 -19.20 -9.06 9.41
C THR A 146 -20.41 -8.16 9.29
N GLY A 147 -20.20 -6.95 8.79
CA GLY A 147 -21.26 -6.06 8.32
C GLY A 147 -21.34 -5.99 6.80
N ASP A 148 -20.44 -6.70 6.11
CA ASP A 148 -20.31 -6.66 4.66
C ASP A 148 -20.93 -7.92 4.03
N GLU A 149 -21.77 -7.73 3.03
CA GLU A 149 -22.41 -8.80 2.28
C GLU A 149 -21.37 -9.71 1.58
N TYR A 150 -20.23 -9.14 1.20
CA TYR A 150 -19.19 -9.83 0.44
C TYR A 150 -18.07 -10.41 1.32
N ASN A 151 -18.04 -10.11 2.62
CA ASN A 151 -17.06 -10.59 3.59
C ASN A 151 -15.58 -10.38 3.20
N TRP A 152 -15.27 -9.61 2.16
CA TRP A 152 -13.92 -9.59 1.57
C TRP A 152 -12.87 -9.01 2.53
N LYS A 153 -13.29 -8.21 3.52
CA LYS A 153 -12.42 -7.67 4.55
C LYS A 153 -11.81 -8.72 5.48
N MET A 154 -12.49 -9.86 5.65
CA MET A 154 -11.97 -10.98 6.46
C MET A 154 -10.65 -11.54 5.92
N TRP A 155 -10.37 -11.32 4.63
CA TRP A 155 -9.19 -11.84 3.96
C TRP A 155 -7.90 -11.18 4.45
N GLU A 156 -7.98 -9.98 5.04
CA GLU A 156 -6.83 -9.32 5.68
C GLU A 156 -6.29 -10.17 6.85
N ASP A 157 -7.18 -10.86 7.56
CA ASP A 157 -6.90 -11.65 8.75
C ASP A 157 -6.81 -13.16 8.49
N TYR A 158 -6.98 -13.58 7.23
CA TYR A 158 -7.04 -14.99 6.84
C TYR A 158 -5.84 -15.82 7.28
N ILE A 159 -4.65 -15.21 7.30
CA ILE A 159 -3.41 -15.89 7.72
C ILE A 159 -3.37 -16.22 9.22
N TYR A 160 -4.21 -15.56 10.03
CA TYR A 160 -4.22 -15.74 11.48
C TYR A 160 -5.29 -16.73 11.96
N TYR A 161 -6.39 -16.91 11.22
CA TYR A 161 -7.44 -17.87 11.61
C TYR A 161 -6.92 -19.30 11.84
N PRO A 162 -5.96 -19.83 11.04
CA PRO A 162 -5.39 -21.16 11.29
C PRO A 162 -4.58 -21.30 12.59
N GLN A 163 -4.28 -20.20 13.30
CA GLN A 163 -3.65 -20.25 14.61
C GLN A 163 -4.63 -20.72 15.70
N PHE A 164 -5.93 -20.65 15.44
CA PHE A 164 -7.00 -21.11 16.34
C PHE A 164 -7.49 -22.49 15.91
N LYS A 165 -8.07 -23.26 16.85
CA LYS A 165 -8.72 -24.55 16.58
C LYS A 165 -10.05 -24.39 15.83
N GLY A 166 -10.69 -23.23 15.91
CA GLY A 166 -11.94 -22.98 15.20
C GLY A 166 -12.29 -21.51 15.05
N LEU A 167 -13.02 -21.21 13.97
CA LEU A 167 -13.51 -19.89 13.61
C LEU A 167 -15.04 -19.92 13.50
N PHE A 168 -15.70 -19.04 14.23
CA PHE A 168 -17.15 -18.82 14.14
C PHE A 168 -17.46 -17.57 13.33
N PHE A 169 -18.48 -17.63 12.48
CA PHE A 169 -18.93 -16.48 11.68
C PHE A 169 -20.27 -15.97 12.18
N ILE A 170 -20.38 -14.66 12.34
CA ILE A 170 -21.60 -13.98 12.74
C ILE A 170 -21.91 -12.84 11.76
N ASP A 171 -23.13 -12.84 11.24
CA ASP A 171 -23.69 -11.72 10.49
C ASP A 171 -24.14 -10.62 11.47
N GLY A 172 -23.32 -9.58 11.59
CA GLY A 172 -23.53 -8.47 12.51
C GLY A 172 -24.68 -7.54 12.10
N ASN A 173 -25.14 -7.59 10.85
CA ASN A 173 -26.32 -6.83 10.42
C ASN A 173 -27.61 -7.49 10.90
N LYS A 174 -27.67 -8.83 10.90
CA LYS A 174 -28.87 -9.57 11.33
C LYS A 174 -28.99 -9.69 12.84
N GLN A 175 -27.86 -9.77 13.57
CA GLN A 175 -27.84 -9.94 15.03
C GLN A 175 -28.77 -11.06 15.52
N ALA A 176 -28.80 -12.18 14.79
CA ALA A 176 -29.64 -13.33 15.13
C ALA A 176 -29.15 -14.00 16.42
N PRO A 177 -30.02 -14.57 17.28
CA PRO A 177 -29.59 -15.22 18.51
C PRO A 177 -28.48 -16.26 18.30
N ILE A 178 -27.41 -16.16 19.10
CA ILE A 178 -26.28 -17.11 19.03
C ILE A 178 -26.67 -18.39 19.78
N THR A 179 -26.72 -19.50 19.07
CA THR A 179 -27.16 -20.81 19.61
C THR A 179 -26.09 -21.90 19.55
N ASP A 180 -24.92 -21.61 18.99
CA ASP A 180 -23.83 -22.58 18.85
C ASP A 180 -23.29 -23.01 20.22
N LYS A 181 -23.39 -24.32 20.50
CA LYS A 181 -23.04 -24.87 21.82
C LYS A 181 -21.54 -24.86 22.11
N ILE A 182 -20.68 -24.84 21.09
CA ILE A 182 -19.23 -24.80 21.28
C ILE A 182 -18.86 -23.39 21.69
N LEU A 183 -19.34 -22.38 20.96
CA LEU A 183 -19.06 -20.98 21.25
C LEU A 183 -19.62 -20.55 22.62
N LEU A 184 -20.85 -20.95 22.96
CA LEU A 184 -21.49 -20.63 24.24
C LEU A 184 -20.78 -21.21 25.48
N LYS A 185 -19.93 -22.21 25.31
CA LYS A 185 -19.15 -22.82 26.40
C LYS A 185 -17.76 -22.21 26.57
N GLN A 186 -17.33 -21.35 25.65
CA GLN A 186 -16.01 -20.75 25.73
C GLN A 186 -15.96 -19.77 26.88
N LYS A 187 -14.85 -19.81 27.63
CA LYS A 187 -14.58 -18.82 28.69
C LYS A 187 -13.99 -17.54 28.11
N ALA A 188 -13.34 -17.64 26.95
CA ALA A 188 -12.77 -16.51 26.26
C ALA A 188 -12.66 -16.78 24.76
N ALA A 189 -12.64 -15.72 23.96
CA ALA A 189 -12.51 -15.79 22.51
C ALA A 189 -11.83 -14.53 21.95
N THR A 190 -11.16 -14.71 20.82
CA THR A 190 -10.66 -13.60 20.02
C THR A 190 -11.72 -13.18 19.02
N ILE A 191 -12.17 -11.93 19.09
CA ILE A 191 -13.29 -11.42 18.30
C ILE A 191 -12.78 -10.38 17.30
N PHE A 192 -13.05 -10.62 16.04
CA PHE A 192 -12.82 -9.70 14.93
C PHE A 192 -14.14 -9.03 14.56
N ILE A 193 -14.22 -7.71 14.65
CA ILE A 193 -15.42 -6.94 14.28
C ILE A 193 -15.09 -6.05 13.09
N ASP A 194 -15.81 -6.22 11.97
CA ASP A 194 -15.70 -5.34 10.80
C ASP A 194 -15.95 -3.87 11.18
N THR A 195 -15.07 -2.96 10.75
CA THR A 195 -15.19 -1.52 10.98
C THR A 195 -16.43 -0.87 10.33
N ALA A 196 -17.11 -1.56 9.42
CA ALA A 196 -18.43 -1.14 8.91
C ALA A 196 -19.55 -1.25 9.97
N LEU A 197 -19.36 -2.02 11.03
CA LEU A 197 -20.31 -2.17 12.13
C LEU A 197 -19.99 -1.20 13.27
N ASN A 198 -21.02 -0.76 13.99
CA ASN A 198 -20.81 -0.06 15.25
C ASN A 198 -20.28 -1.06 16.30
N LYS A 199 -19.02 -0.90 16.68
CA LYS A 199 -18.31 -1.76 17.64
C LYS A 199 -19.05 -1.86 18.98
N ASP A 200 -19.53 -0.76 19.54
CA ASP A 200 -20.18 -0.76 20.86
C ASP A 200 -21.53 -1.51 20.81
N ASP A 201 -22.26 -1.39 19.71
CA ASP A 201 -23.50 -2.15 19.52
C ASP A 201 -23.24 -3.64 19.33
N MET A 202 -22.17 -4.01 18.62
CA MET A 202 -21.75 -5.41 18.50
C MET A 202 -21.33 -5.99 19.85
N VAL A 203 -20.60 -5.24 20.69
CA VAL A 203 -20.24 -5.68 22.04
C VAL A 203 -21.48 -5.91 22.90
N LYS A 204 -22.48 -5.02 22.86
CA LYS A 204 -23.77 -5.23 23.56
C LYS A 204 -24.49 -6.47 23.07
N TYR A 205 -24.55 -6.68 21.76
CA TYR A 205 -25.16 -7.85 21.15
C TYR A 205 -24.46 -9.15 21.60
N LEU A 206 -23.12 -9.19 21.57
CA LEU A 206 -22.36 -10.34 22.05
C LEU A 206 -22.57 -10.59 23.53
N SER A 207 -22.54 -9.54 24.36
CA SER A 207 -22.73 -9.64 25.81
C SER A 207 -24.10 -10.20 26.20
N LYS A 208 -25.10 -10.07 25.32
CA LYS A 208 -26.44 -10.63 25.52
C LYS A 208 -26.47 -12.15 25.39
N TYR A 209 -25.62 -12.73 24.55
CA TYR A 209 -25.69 -14.16 24.19
C TYR A 209 -24.46 -14.96 24.61
N LEU A 210 -23.28 -14.34 24.72
CA LEU A 210 -22.03 -15.00 25.07
C LEU A 210 -21.67 -14.76 26.54
N PRO A 211 -20.95 -15.70 27.19
CA PRO A 211 -20.69 -15.65 28.63
C PRO A 211 -19.55 -14.70 29.04
N PHE A 212 -19.00 -13.91 28.11
CA PHE A 212 -17.85 -13.04 28.36
C PHE A 212 -18.25 -11.83 29.20
N LYS A 213 -17.36 -11.39 30.09
CA LYS A 213 -17.56 -10.28 31.02
C LYS A 213 -16.83 -9.01 30.60
N SER A 214 -15.71 -9.14 29.89
CA SER A 214 -14.90 -8.04 29.36
C SER A 214 -14.69 -8.18 27.86
N TYR A 215 -14.48 -7.03 27.20
CA TYR A 215 -14.22 -6.90 25.76
C TYR A 215 -13.14 -5.84 25.56
N ASP A 216 -11.88 -6.28 25.56
CA ASP A 216 -10.72 -5.40 25.50
C ASP A 216 -10.21 -5.29 24.07
N ILE A 217 -10.09 -4.06 23.55
CA ILE A 217 -9.52 -3.83 22.22
C ILE A 217 -8.01 -4.07 22.31
N MET A 218 -7.56 -5.14 21.69
CA MET A 218 -6.14 -5.48 21.63
C MET A 218 -5.46 -4.76 20.47
N TYR A 219 -6.21 -4.59 19.37
CA TYR A 219 -5.64 -4.06 18.15
C TYR A 219 -6.72 -3.52 17.19
N THR A 220 -6.36 -2.56 16.34
CA THR A 220 -7.27 -1.98 15.34
C THR A 220 -6.57 -1.88 13.99
N THR A 221 -7.20 -2.46 12.96
CA THR A 221 -6.82 -2.31 11.56
C THR A 221 -7.79 -1.34 10.86
N PRO A 222 -7.51 -0.91 9.62
CA PRO A 222 -8.48 -0.16 8.82
C PRO A 222 -9.82 -0.88 8.61
N TYR A 223 -9.85 -2.21 8.71
CA TYR A 223 -11.01 -3.03 8.37
C TYR A 223 -11.59 -3.83 9.55
N THR A 224 -10.82 -4.07 10.61
CA THR A 224 -11.24 -4.89 11.74
C THR A 224 -10.77 -4.34 13.09
N TYR A 225 -11.66 -4.39 14.09
CA TYR A 225 -11.30 -4.31 15.50
C TYR A 225 -11.00 -5.72 16.01
N ILE A 226 -9.84 -5.93 16.63
CA ILE A 226 -9.46 -7.20 17.25
C ILE A 226 -9.62 -7.06 18.76
N ILE A 227 -10.50 -7.89 19.32
CA ILE A 227 -10.95 -7.81 20.70
C ILE A 227 -10.64 -9.13 21.41
N TRP A 228 -10.13 -9.02 22.63
CA TRP A 228 -10.06 -10.13 23.57
C TRP A 228 -11.31 -10.12 24.45
N ALA A 229 -12.14 -11.16 24.35
CA ALA A 229 -13.33 -11.31 25.17
C ALA A 229 -13.15 -12.43 26.20
N HIS A 230 -13.40 -12.17 27.49
CA HIS A 230 -13.19 -13.13 28.59
C HIS A 230 -14.10 -12.87 29.80
#